data_AF-A0A8S0WMI4-F1
#
_entry.id   AF-A0A8S0WMI4-F1
#
_cell.length_a   1.000
_cell.length_b   1.000
_cell.length_c   1.000
_cell.angle_alpha   90.00
_cell.angle_beta   90.00
_cell.angle_gamma   90.00
#
_symmetry.space_group_name_H-M   'P 1'
#
loop_
_entity.id
_entity.type
_entity.pdbx_description
1 polymer ?
#
loop_
_entity_poly.entity_id
_entity_poly.type
_entity_poly.pdbx_seq_one_letter_code
_entity_poly.pdbx_strand_id
1 'polypeptide(L)'
;MPNDVLSNLPNEILSSIFLCTLEKDSKQISEGLLAEVVISHVSSRWRAAALALPDLWSSFRFTGGSNCRTLPVDRLAAYLERSSNRLLDFWFDLREMDHGRWESGEPIVHFVVQTVPHVFRWHQFIVLLDGVYESFDFFEDYFKDLHAPNLEYFAIFPNQHEEQQVEVSAGSPEDLAPQIFLGGAPKLSALFLDTLGYSMRCMPPASNITTLTILRYDMVGDVLHSDVLYAILALPHIVNLALVGGICDDPIEHRVDMPNMKNLRLGDDIITPTLLLNLYAPLLEVLTISKVDLDFTDNYRLPDIEISKEPFPALHTLSLVDVSFRTSSWESRPILRQLTRCIKHLVISLSLEFDEEEWIEDYGSYEWNLETVSFNIEKPRYPYFYHTMSEILGEKVVVRLHKNILGLWQLEDPANVESLEKEYTVERMEESNPLRIGDWPAKSSTFGPFGEINGPFYLDILSSRQTGEVSHSIKSDEEAD
;
A
#
# COMPACT_ATOMS: atom_id res chain seq x y z
N MET A 1 -9.95 -43.18 23.50
CA MET A 1 -9.94 -41.71 23.63
C MET A 1 -8.54 -41.28 23.28
N PRO A 2 -8.29 -40.61 22.14
CA PRO A 2 -6.99 -40.03 21.86
C PRO A 2 -6.69 -39.09 23.04
N ASN A 3 -5.53 -39.24 23.68
CA ASN A 3 -5.08 -38.27 24.67
C ASN A 3 -5.09 -36.92 23.98
N ASP A 4 -5.92 -36.00 24.45
CA ASP A 4 -5.98 -34.66 23.90
C ASP A 4 -4.68 -33.94 24.27
N VAL A 5 -3.70 -34.06 23.38
CA VAL A 5 -2.34 -33.53 23.54
C VAL A 5 -2.39 -32.03 23.81
N LEU A 6 -3.38 -31.33 23.25
CA LEU A 6 -3.58 -29.89 23.42
C LEU A 6 -4.00 -29.53 24.84
N SER A 7 -4.81 -30.39 25.48
CA SER A 7 -5.25 -30.19 26.86
C SER A 7 -4.13 -30.34 27.90
N ASN A 8 -2.98 -30.93 27.53
CA ASN A 8 -1.83 -31.13 28.40
C ASN A 8 -0.68 -30.13 28.18
N LEU A 9 -0.78 -29.24 27.18
CA LEU A 9 0.26 -28.22 26.95
C LEU A 9 0.36 -27.26 28.14
N PRO A 10 1.55 -26.78 28.53
CA PRO A 10 1.69 -25.68 29.49
C PRO A 10 1.04 -24.37 29.00
N ASN A 11 0.67 -23.47 29.92
CA ASN A 11 0.01 -22.22 29.54
C ASN A 11 0.92 -21.32 28.71
N GLU A 12 2.23 -21.38 28.93
CA GLU A 12 3.25 -20.64 28.18
C GLU A 12 3.23 -21.05 26.71
N ILE A 13 3.12 -22.36 26.44
CA ILE A 13 3.04 -22.89 25.07
C ILE A 13 1.71 -22.50 24.42
N LEU A 14 0.61 -22.55 25.17
CA LEU A 14 -0.69 -22.06 24.69
C LEU A 14 -0.63 -20.57 24.32
N SER A 15 -0.05 -19.72 25.18
CA SER A 15 0.13 -18.30 24.90
C SER A 15 0.98 -18.06 23.67
N SER A 16 2.10 -18.77 23.49
CA SER A 16 2.91 -18.69 22.27
C SER A 16 2.12 -19.08 21.02
N ILE A 17 1.32 -20.16 21.09
CA ILE A 17 0.44 -20.55 19.98
C ILE A 17 -0.55 -19.44 19.66
N PHE A 18 -1.18 -18.82 20.67
CA PHE A 18 -2.16 -17.76 20.46
C PHE A 18 -1.55 -16.55 19.77
N LEU A 19 -0.34 -16.13 20.17
CA LEU A 19 0.37 -15.02 19.52
C LEU A 19 0.77 -15.36 18.09
N CYS A 20 1.26 -16.57 17.83
CA CYS A 20 1.58 -17.00 16.47
C CYS A 20 0.34 -17.09 15.57
N THR A 21 -0.84 -17.39 16.11
CA THR A 21 -2.10 -17.33 15.36
C THR A 21 -2.45 -15.87 15.03
N LEU A 22 -2.30 -14.96 15.99
CA LEU A 22 -2.58 -13.54 15.79
C LEU A 22 -1.67 -12.91 14.72
N GLU A 23 -0.38 -13.27 14.67
CA GLU A 23 0.57 -12.82 13.66
C GLU A 23 0.22 -13.29 12.23
N LYS A 24 -0.51 -14.39 12.09
CA LYS A 24 -0.98 -14.89 10.80
C LYS A 24 -2.28 -14.22 10.40
N ASP A 25 -3.20 -14.07 11.34
CA ASP A 25 -4.50 -13.45 11.10
C ASP A 25 -4.37 -11.94 10.89
N SER A 26 -3.34 -11.28 11.45
CA SER A 26 -3.08 -9.87 11.19
C SER A 26 -2.87 -9.58 9.69
N LYS A 27 -2.38 -10.56 8.93
CA LYS A 27 -2.15 -10.51 7.49
C LYS A 27 -3.40 -10.85 6.66
N GLN A 28 -4.41 -11.49 7.25
CA GLN A 28 -5.64 -11.88 6.58
C GLN A 28 -6.80 -11.08 7.16
N ILE A 29 -7.06 -9.90 6.59
CA ILE A 29 -8.23 -9.08 6.93
C ILE A 29 -9.44 -9.68 6.19
N SER A 30 -9.80 -10.90 6.57
CA SER A 30 -11.08 -11.48 6.16
C SER A 30 -12.15 -11.08 7.17
N GLU A 31 -13.40 -10.96 6.71
CA GLU A 31 -14.60 -10.68 7.53
C GLU A 31 -14.92 -11.80 8.57
N GLY A 32 -13.96 -12.66 8.87
CA GLY A 32 -14.08 -13.77 9.79
C GLY A 32 -14.17 -13.37 11.26
N LEU A 33 -14.42 -14.37 12.09
CA LEU A 33 -14.34 -14.23 13.54
C LEU A 33 -12.90 -13.90 13.95
N LEU A 34 -12.75 -12.88 14.80
CA LEU A 34 -11.46 -12.48 15.34
C LEU A 34 -10.76 -13.64 16.07
N ALA A 35 -9.48 -13.86 15.78
CA ALA A 35 -8.67 -14.97 16.29
C ALA A 35 -8.77 -15.12 17.81
N GLU A 36 -8.57 -14.01 18.52
CA GLU A 36 -8.62 -13.88 19.97
C GLU A 36 -10.00 -14.25 20.54
N VAL A 37 -11.06 -13.94 19.80
CA VAL A 37 -12.41 -14.32 20.18
C VAL A 37 -12.60 -15.82 19.99
N VAL A 38 -12.17 -16.38 18.85
CA VAL A 38 -12.25 -17.84 18.61
C VAL A 38 -11.45 -18.61 19.66
N ILE A 39 -10.20 -18.22 19.91
CA ILE A 39 -9.30 -18.81 20.90
C ILE A 39 -9.95 -18.81 22.30
N SER A 40 -10.52 -17.68 22.72
CA SER A 40 -11.16 -17.55 24.03
C SER A 40 -12.48 -18.32 24.17
N HIS A 41 -12.97 -18.96 23.11
CA HIS A 41 -14.19 -19.78 23.11
C HIS A 41 -13.94 -21.29 22.95
N VAL A 42 -12.69 -21.73 22.75
CA VAL A 42 -12.36 -23.17 22.58
C VAL A 42 -12.64 -23.98 23.85
N SER A 43 -12.12 -23.55 25.00
CA SER A 43 -12.31 -24.21 26.30
C SER A 43 -12.21 -23.22 27.45
N SER A 44 -12.65 -23.59 28.66
CA SER A 44 -12.50 -22.75 29.85
C SER A 44 -11.03 -22.45 30.16
N ARG A 45 -10.14 -23.42 29.93
CA ARG A 45 -8.69 -23.26 30.10
C ARG A 45 -8.11 -22.27 29.09
N TRP A 46 -8.48 -22.39 27.81
CA TRP A 46 -8.04 -21.48 26.77
C TRP A 46 -8.54 -20.07 27.00
N ARG A 47 -9.80 -19.92 27.42
CA ARG A 47 -10.36 -18.64 27.84
C ARG A 47 -9.54 -18.00 28.96
N ALA A 48 -9.25 -18.74 30.02
CA ALA A 48 -8.45 -18.22 31.14
C ALA A 48 -7.04 -17.81 30.69
N ALA A 49 -6.39 -18.62 29.85
CA ALA A 49 -5.07 -18.30 29.31
C ALA A 49 -5.10 -17.08 28.38
N ALA A 50 -6.09 -16.97 27.50
CA ALA A 50 -6.27 -15.84 26.58
C ALA A 50 -6.56 -14.53 27.33
N LEU A 51 -7.46 -14.56 28.32
CA LEU A 51 -7.77 -13.38 29.15
C LEU A 51 -6.57 -12.94 30.00
N ALA A 52 -5.65 -13.84 30.33
CA ALA A 52 -4.42 -13.52 31.05
C ALA A 52 -3.29 -13.02 30.16
N LEU A 53 -3.51 -12.87 28.84
CA LEU A 53 -2.50 -12.47 27.86
C LEU A 53 -2.83 -11.09 27.26
N PRO A 54 -2.34 -9.98 27.84
CA PRO A 54 -2.68 -8.63 27.40
C PRO A 54 -2.38 -8.33 25.93
N ASP A 55 -1.32 -8.93 25.39
CA ASP A 55 -0.89 -8.76 23.99
C ASP A 55 -1.93 -9.28 22.98
N LEU A 56 -2.82 -10.18 23.41
CA LEU A 56 -3.91 -10.68 22.57
C LEU A 56 -5.03 -9.63 22.40
N TRP A 57 -5.06 -8.61 23.26
CA TRP A 57 -6.12 -7.60 23.33
C TRP A 57 -5.62 -6.19 23.01
N SER A 58 -4.35 -6.03 22.61
CA SER A 58 -3.74 -4.73 22.30
C SER A 58 -4.13 -4.17 20.93
N SER A 59 -4.65 -5.00 20.02
CA SER A 59 -5.14 -4.58 18.71
C SER A 59 -6.66 -4.65 18.68
N PHE A 60 -7.33 -3.52 18.45
CA PHE A 60 -8.77 -3.48 18.26
C PHE A 60 -9.10 -3.09 16.82
N ARG A 61 -9.87 -3.95 16.15
CA ARG A 61 -10.35 -3.72 14.78
C ARG A 61 -11.86 -3.70 14.73
N PHE A 62 -12.41 -2.69 14.09
CA PHE A 62 -13.84 -2.57 13.84
C PHE A 62 -14.07 -2.20 12.39
N THR A 63 -14.97 -2.96 11.74
CA THR A 63 -15.41 -2.72 10.36
C THR A 63 -16.92 -2.59 10.36
N GLY A 64 -17.40 -1.41 10.01
CA GLY A 64 -18.81 -1.02 10.01
C GLY A 64 -19.53 -1.55 8.78
N GLY A 65 -19.74 -2.86 8.68
CA GLY A 65 -20.54 -3.40 7.59
C GLY A 65 -22.01 -2.98 7.67
N SER A 66 -22.71 -2.96 6.53
CA SER A 66 -24.15 -2.65 6.40
C SER A 66 -25.08 -3.41 7.36
N ASN A 67 -24.65 -4.55 7.89
CA ASN A 67 -25.39 -5.37 8.85
C ASN A 67 -25.11 -5.04 10.33
N CYS A 68 -24.17 -4.14 10.64
CA CYS A 68 -23.80 -3.79 12.01
C CYS A 68 -24.88 -2.91 12.66
N ARG A 69 -25.75 -3.53 13.47
CA ARG A 69 -26.87 -2.83 14.14
C ARG A 69 -26.47 -2.07 15.40
N THR A 70 -25.33 -2.42 16.01
CA THR A 70 -24.93 -1.90 17.31
C THR A 70 -23.43 -1.69 17.34
N LEU A 71 -23.00 -0.52 17.80
CA LEU A 71 -21.59 -0.24 18.04
C LEU A 71 -21.07 -1.14 19.17
N PRO A 72 -19.98 -1.89 18.96
CA PRO A 72 -19.42 -2.78 19.98
C PRO A 72 -18.61 -2.01 21.03
N VAL A 73 -19.22 -1.01 21.65
CA VAL A 73 -18.64 -0.14 22.69
C VAL A 73 -18.14 -0.98 23.88
N ASP A 74 -18.93 -1.95 24.32
CA ASP A 74 -18.56 -2.87 25.41
C ASP A 74 -17.35 -3.75 25.02
N ARG A 75 -17.21 -4.08 23.73
CA ARG A 75 -16.07 -4.84 23.24
C ARG A 75 -14.80 -3.98 23.30
N LEU A 76 -14.87 -2.72 22.87
CA LEU A 76 -13.74 -1.81 22.96
C LEU A 76 -13.30 -1.64 24.42
N ALA A 77 -14.26 -1.36 25.32
CA ALA A 77 -13.98 -1.24 26.75
C ALA A 77 -13.29 -2.50 27.32
N ALA A 78 -13.75 -3.69 26.94
CA ALA A 78 -13.13 -4.95 27.35
C ALA A 78 -11.69 -5.12 26.82
N TYR A 79 -11.39 -4.64 25.60
CA TYR A 79 -10.03 -4.69 25.04
C TYR A 79 -9.11 -3.70 25.78
N LEU A 80 -9.60 -2.48 26.03
CA LEU A 80 -8.86 -1.46 26.79
C LEU A 80 -8.50 -1.93 28.20
N GLU A 81 -9.42 -2.62 28.88
CA GLU A 81 -9.20 -3.22 30.19
C GLU A 81 -8.17 -4.37 30.12
N ARG A 82 -8.37 -5.33 29.21
CA ARG A 82 -7.54 -6.56 29.13
C ARG A 82 -6.12 -6.30 28.62
N SER A 83 -5.94 -5.33 27.75
CA SER A 83 -4.63 -4.92 27.23
C SER A 83 -3.74 -4.26 28.30
N SER A 84 -4.30 -3.88 29.46
CA SER A 84 -3.55 -3.38 30.62
C SER A 84 -2.63 -2.21 30.28
N ASN A 85 -1.29 -2.37 30.34
CA ASN A 85 -0.31 -1.33 30.03
C ASN A 85 0.37 -1.52 28.66
N ARG A 86 -0.16 -2.41 27.81
CA ARG A 86 0.39 -2.62 26.47
C ARG A 86 0.11 -1.41 25.57
N LEU A 87 0.97 -1.24 24.57
CA LEU A 87 0.69 -0.34 23.46
C LEU A 87 -0.58 -0.80 22.73
N LEU A 88 -1.26 0.14 22.08
CA LEU A 88 -2.57 -0.06 21.49
C LEU A 88 -2.55 0.27 20.01
N ASP A 89 -3.11 -0.64 19.22
CA ASP A 89 -3.32 -0.49 17.80
C ASP A 89 -4.83 -0.40 17.53
N PHE A 90 -5.25 0.70 16.96
CA PHE A 90 -6.66 0.97 16.66
C PHE A 90 -6.90 1.04 15.16
N TRP A 91 -7.90 0.30 14.72
CA TRP A 91 -8.41 0.32 13.35
C TRP A 91 -9.93 0.48 13.37
N PHE A 92 -10.39 1.64 12.94
CA PHE A 92 -11.80 1.94 12.82
C PHE A 92 -12.13 2.14 11.34
N ASP A 93 -12.64 1.09 10.70
CA ASP A 93 -13.21 1.19 9.38
C ASP A 93 -14.71 1.43 9.51
N LEU A 94 -15.13 2.67 9.30
CA LEU A 94 -16.51 3.12 9.38
C LEU A 94 -17.10 3.37 7.99
N ARG A 95 -16.39 2.95 6.94
CA ARG A 95 -16.93 3.00 5.59
C ARG A 95 -18.09 2.01 5.47
N GLU A 96 -19.09 2.34 4.65
CA GLU A 96 -20.31 1.54 4.46
C GLU A 96 -21.28 1.48 5.67
N MET A 97 -21.06 2.29 6.70
CA MET A 97 -22.05 2.47 7.76
C MET A 97 -23.33 3.08 7.19
N ASP A 98 -24.47 2.42 7.44
CA ASP A 98 -25.79 2.91 7.02
C ASP A 98 -26.08 4.31 7.60
N HIS A 99 -25.91 5.35 6.77
CA HIS A 99 -26.15 6.76 7.13
C HIS A 99 -27.59 7.02 7.58
N GLY A 100 -28.55 6.15 7.20
CA GLY A 100 -29.94 6.29 7.62
C GLY A 100 -30.18 5.92 9.08
N ARG A 101 -29.22 5.27 9.74
CA ARG A 101 -29.40 4.76 11.12
C ARG A 101 -28.66 5.53 12.18
N TRP A 102 -27.55 6.15 11.83
CA TRP A 102 -26.71 6.88 12.77
C TRP A 102 -26.81 8.36 12.43
N GLU A 103 -27.12 9.20 13.43
CA GLU A 103 -26.90 10.64 13.30
C GLU A 103 -25.42 10.85 12.93
N SER A 104 -25.16 11.72 11.98
CA SER A 104 -23.84 11.92 11.37
C SER A 104 -22.77 12.20 12.43
N GLY A 105 -21.96 11.19 12.76
CA GLY A 105 -20.74 11.34 13.57
C GLY A 105 -20.74 10.60 14.90
N GLU A 106 -21.91 10.17 15.41
CA GLU A 106 -22.02 9.53 16.72
C GLU A 106 -21.09 8.30 16.91
N PRO A 107 -20.98 7.37 15.92
CA PRO A 107 -20.10 6.21 16.07
C PRO A 107 -18.62 6.52 16.31
N ILE A 108 -18.06 7.45 15.53
CA ILE A 108 -16.63 7.76 15.61
C ILE A 108 -16.32 8.52 16.90
N VAL A 109 -17.19 9.46 17.29
CA VAL A 109 -17.05 10.20 18.54
C VAL A 109 -17.02 9.22 19.72
N HIS A 110 -17.91 8.23 19.75
CA HIS A 110 -17.89 7.22 20.81
C HIS A 110 -16.57 6.44 20.90
N PHE A 111 -16.02 5.97 19.77
CA PHE A 111 -14.74 5.26 19.78
C PHE A 111 -13.57 6.17 20.17
N VAL A 112 -13.51 7.38 19.62
CA VAL A 112 -12.46 8.36 19.92
C VAL A 112 -12.48 8.72 21.40
N VAL A 113 -13.64 9.09 21.95
CA VAL A 113 -13.79 9.46 23.37
C VAL A 113 -13.33 8.34 24.30
N GLN A 114 -13.60 7.08 23.96
CA GLN A 114 -13.14 5.93 24.77
C GLN A 114 -11.64 5.67 24.67
N THR A 115 -11.01 5.99 23.55
CA THR A 115 -9.57 5.72 23.32
C THR A 115 -8.67 6.85 23.79
N VAL A 116 -9.13 8.10 23.80
CA VAL A 116 -8.35 9.30 24.20
C VAL A 116 -7.73 9.19 25.60
N PRO A 117 -8.41 8.68 26.64
CA PRO A 117 -7.79 8.45 27.95
C PRO A 117 -6.55 7.54 27.93
N HIS A 118 -6.37 6.79 26.83
CA HIS A 118 -5.27 5.87 26.60
C HIS A 118 -4.29 6.36 25.53
N VAL A 119 -4.32 7.64 25.14
CA VAL A 119 -3.47 8.21 24.08
C VAL A 119 -1.97 7.96 24.28
N PHE A 120 -1.50 7.92 25.53
CA PHE A 120 -0.11 7.61 25.86
C PHE A 120 0.32 6.18 25.49
N ARG A 121 -0.64 5.30 25.23
CA ARG A 121 -0.45 3.90 24.81
C ARG A 121 -0.63 3.72 23.31
N TRP A 122 -1.16 4.71 22.58
CA TRP A 122 -1.38 4.57 21.15
C TRP A 122 -0.04 4.34 20.45
N HIS A 123 0.00 3.30 19.64
CA HIS A 123 1.11 2.97 18.76
C HIS A 123 0.68 3.12 17.30
N GLN A 124 -0.52 2.63 16.97
CA GLN A 124 -1.17 2.86 15.68
C GLN A 124 -2.59 3.37 15.90
N PHE A 125 -2.99 4.39 15.14
CA PHE A 125 -4.34 4.92 15.17
C PHE A 125 -4.83 5.24 13.77
N ILE A 126 -5.79 4.45 13.30
CA ILE A 126 -6.31 4.58 11.94
C ILE A 126 -7.82 4.64 11.93
N VAL A 127 -8.34 5.63 11.21
CA VAL A 127 -9.76 5.86 11.01
C VAL A 127 -10.06 5.97 9.52
N LEU A 128 -10.96 5.14 9.03
CA LEU A 128 -11.54 5.21 7.69
C LEU A 128 -12.99 5.61 7.85
N LEU A 129 -13.40 6.68 7.19
CA LEU A 129 -14.73 7.27 7.30
C LEU A 129 -15.36 7.31 5.92
N ASP A 130 -16.70 7.32 5.89
CA ASP A 130 -17.47 7.52 4.67
C ASP A 130 -18.54 8.58 4.89
N GLY A 131 -18.73 9.42 3.87
CA GLY A 131 -19.80 10.40 3.80
C GLY A 131 -19.68 11.64 4.70
N VAL A 132 -20.77 12.40 4.65
CA VAL A 132 -20.96 13.79 5.08
C VAL A 132 -20.96 13.91 6.60
N TYR A 133 -19.82 13.71 7.24
CA TYR A 133 -19.64 14.15 8.61
C TYR A 133 -19.48 15.68 8.58
N GLU A 134 -20.60 16.39 8.68
CA GLU A 134 -20.67 17.86 8.71
C GLU A 134 -19.82 18.51 9.82
N SER A 135 -19.21 17.72 10.71
CA SER A 135 -18.40 18.20 11.83
C SER A 135 -17.06 17.48 11.97
N PHE A 136 -16.24 17.42 10.90
CA PHE A 136 -14.82 17.05 11.05
C PHE A 136 -14.06 17.89 12.09
N ASP A 137 -14.62 19.04 12.48
CA ASP A 137 -14.23 19.84 13.64
C ASP A 137 -14.04 18.99 14.92
N PHE A 138 -14.73 17.85 15.04
CA PHE A 138 -14.53 16.95 16.19
C PHE A 138 -13.08 16.46 16.30
N PHE A 139 -12.40 16.16 15.19
CA PHE A 139 -11.01 15.67 15.28
C PHE A 139 -10.09 16.76 15.79
N GLU A 140 -10.30 18.01 15.37
CA GLU A 140 -9.56 19.13 15.93
C GLU A 140 -9.82 19.22 17.43
N ASP A 141 -11.08 19.24 17.86
CA ASP A 141 -11.44 19.37 19.28
C ASP A 141 -10.86 18.26 20.17
N TYR A 142 -10.86 17.00 19.71
CA TYR A 142 -10.38 15.88 20.51
C TYR A 142 -8.87 15.65 20.41
N PHE A 143 -8.24 15.96 19.26
CA PHE A 143 -6.83 15.63 19.03
C PHE A 143 -5.86 16.79 19.20
N LYS A 144 -6.33 18.05 19.16
CA LYS A 144 -5.50 19.26 19.23
C LYS A 144 -4.46 19.20 20.33
N ASP A 145 -4.85 19.06 21.58
CA ASP A 145 -3.93 19.15 22.72
C ASP A 145 -3.39 17.79 23.19
N LEU A 146 -3.58 16.73 22.41
CA LEU A 146 -3.13 15.40 22.83
C LEU A 146 -1.60 15.26 22.80
N HIS A 147 -1.08 14.54 23.79
CA HIS A 147 0.31 14.09 23.82
C HIS A 147 0.34 12.57 23.62
N ALA A 148 0.81 12.15 22.45
CA ALA A 148 0.85 10.76 22.00
C ALA A 148 2.31 10.26 21.88
N PRO A 149 3.02 10.06 23.02
CA PRO A 149 4.45 9.76 23.05
C PRO A 149 4.89 8.46 22.38
N ASN A 150 3.96 7.52 22.16
CA ASN A 150 4.24 6.22 21.56
C ASN A 150 3.64 6.03 20.16
N LEU A 151 2.93 7.05 19.63
CA LEU A 151 2.27 6.96 18.34
C LEU A 151 3.33 6.93 17.24
N GLU A 152 3.36 5.86 16.46
CA GLU A 152 4.29 5.67 15.34
C GLU A 152 3.57 5.79 13.98
N TYR A 153 2.29 5.39 13.93
CA TYR A 153 1.47 5.38 12.73
C TYR A 153 0.14 6.09 12.97
N PHE A 154 -0.18 7.05 12.11
CA PHE A 154 -1.43 7.77 12.13
C PHE A 154 -2.05 7.82 10.74
N ALA A 155 -3.35 7.55 10.66
CA ALA A 155 -4.07 7.60 9.40
C ALA A 155 -5.52 8.04 9.58
N ILE A 156 -5.96 8.99 8.75
CA ILE A 156 -7.35 9.42 8.67
C ILE A 156 -7.74 9.54 7.21
N PHE A 157 -8.81 8.84 6.82
CA PHE A 157 -9.33 8.83 5.46
C PHE A 157 -10.82 9.17 5.47
N PRO A 158 -11.17 10.46 5.31
CA PRO A 158 -12.55 10.88 5.13
C PRO A 158 -12.98 10.64 3.69
N ASN A 159 -13.67 9.54 3.38
CA ASN A 159 -14.24 9.37 2.04
C ASN A 159 -15.44 10.32 1.88
N GLN A 160 -15.42 11.22 0.91
CA GLN A 160 -16.60 12.02 0.56
C GLN A 160 -17.40 11.29 -0.52
N HIS A 161 -18.72 11.23 -0.36
CA HIS A 161 -19.61 10.81 -1.43
C HIS A 161 -19.82 11.97 -2.41
N GLU A 162 -19.83 11.65 -3.71
CA GLU A 162 -19.90 12.57 -4.87
C GLU A 162 -21.01 13.64 -4.79
N GLU A 163 -22.06 13.43 -3.99
CA GLU A 163 -23.28 14.23 -4.02
C GLU A 163 -23.17 15.62 -3.36
N GLN A 164 -22.12 15.89 -2.57
CA GLN A 164 -21.97 17.18 -1.87
C GLN A 164 -20.64 17.87 -2.19
N GLN A 165 -20.62 18.61 -3.29
CA GLN A 165 -19.57 19.56 -3.61
C GLN A 165 -19.60 20.74 -2.63
N VAL A 166 -18.98 20.57 -1.47
CA VAL A 166 -18.61 21.70 -0.62
C VAL A 166 -17.30 22.22 -1.18
N GLU A 167 -17.31 23.43 -1.76
CA GLU A 167 -16.08 24.14 -2.16
C GLU A 167 -15.24 24.40 -0.90
N VAL A 168 -14.31 23.49 -0.60
CA VAL A 168 -13.36 23.68 0.50
C VAL A 168 -12.09 24.17 -0.15
N SER A 169 -11.92 25.50 -0.19
CA SER A 169 -10.77 26.14 -0.82
C SER A 169 -9.48 25.36 -0.55
N ALA A 170 -8.90 24.81 -1.61
CA ALA A 170 -7.66 24.05 -1.60
C ALA A 170 -6.60 24.84 -0.80
N GLY A 171 -6.08 24.19 0.25
CA GLY A 171 -5.40 24.86 1.35
C GLY A 171 -4.22 25.75 0.96
N SER A 172 -3.88 26.65 1.87
CA SER A 172 -2.61 27.39 1.87
C SER A 172 -1.50 26.53 2.49
N PRO A 173 -0.21 26.83 2.25
CA PRO A 173 0.89 26.14 2.94
C PRO A 173 0.83 26.21 4.47
N GLU A 174 0.14 27.21 5.03
CA GLU A 174 -0.10 27.31 6.48
C GLU A 174 -0.94 26.15 7.02
N ASP A 175 -1.69 25.46 6.16
CA ASP A 175 -2.49 24.29 6.53
C ASP A 175 -1.65 23.04 6.81
N LEU A 176 -0.35 23.05 6.46
CA LEU A 176 0.60 22.02 6.87
C LEU A 176 1.17 22.27 8.28
N ALA A 177 0.84 23.41 8.91
CA ALA A 177 1.19 23.62 10.30
C ALA A 177 0.51 22.55 11.17
N PRO A 178 1.14 22.09 12.25
CA PRO A 178 0.53 21.12 13.13
C PRO A 178 -0.78 21.67 13.71
N GLN A 179 -1.88 20.93 13.53
CA GLN A 179 -3.20 21.26 14.05
C GLN A 179 -3.63 20.27 15.14
N ILE A 180 -3.14 19.03 15.08
CA ILE A 180 -3.39 17.98 16.06
C ILE A 180 -2.11 17.53 16.75
N PHE A 181 -2.24 16.88 17.90
CA PHE A 181 -1.12 16.43 18.73
C PHE A 181 -0.12 17.55 19.06
N LEU A 182 -0.62 18.75 19.37
CA LEU A 182 0.17 19.90 19.80
C LEU A 182 0.90 19.62 21.12
N GLY A 183 0.40 18.68 21.93
CA GLY A 183 1.10 18.15 23.10
C GLY A 183 2.33 17.29 22.74
N GLY A 184 2.43 16.86 21.48
CA GLY A 184 3.58 16.15 20.90
C GLY A 184 3.26 14.71 20.50
N ALA A 185 3.82 14.29 19.36
CA ALA A 185 3.86 12.89 18.92
C ALA A 185 5.28 12.53 18.45
N PRO A 186 6.27 12.48 19.37
CA PRO A 186 7.69 12.42 19.02
C PRO A 186 8.13 11.16 18.28
N LYS A 187 7.35 10.07 18.31
CA LYS A 187 7.65 8.84 17.58
C LYS A 187 6.90 8.72 16.25
N LEU A 188 6.06 9.70 15.91
CA LEU A 188 5.24 9.62 14.70
C LEU A 188 6.15 9.67 13.49
N SER A 189 6.18 8.57 12.75
CA SER A 189 7.07 8.37 11.61
C SER A 189 6.34 8.04 10.31
N ALA A 190 5.10 7.54 10.41
CA ALA A 190 4.25 7.26 9.27
C ALA A 190 2.91 7.99 9.36
N LEU A 191 2.58 8.74 8.31
CA LEU A 191 1.36 9.50 8.17
C LEU A 191 0.65 9.13 6.87
N PHE A 192 -0.64 8.84 6.97
CA PHE A 192 -1.49 8.56 5.82
C PHE A 192 -2.70 9.49 5.83
N LEU A 193 -2.91 10.21 4.74
CA LEU A 193 -3.94 11.21 4.60
C LEU A 193 -4.69 11.04 3.28
N ASP A 194 -5.91 11.55 3.25
CA ASP A 194 -6.60 11.86 2.00
C ASP A 194 -6.29 13.30 1.56
N THR A 195 -6.38 13.62 0.27
CA THR A 195 -6.26 15.00 -0.26
C THR A 195 -7.37 15.94 0.16
N LEU A 196 -8.50 15.42 0.64
CA LEU A 196 -9.62 16.26 1.06
C LEU A 196 -9.19 17.22 2.18
N GLY A 197 -9.57 18.50 2.06
CA GLY A 197 -9.10 19.59 2.94
C GLY A 197 -9.27 19.36 4.44
N TYR A 198 -10.16 18.45 4.84
CA TYR A 198 -10.34 18.02 6.23
C TYR A 198 -9.18 17.19 6.79
N SER A 199 -8.53 16.36 5.96
CA SER A 199 -7.36 15.59 6.36
C SER A 199 -6.16 16.50 6.64
N MET A 200 -6.05 17.62 5.91
CA MET A 200 -4.98 18.60 6.15
C MET A 200 -5.18 19.36 7.47
N ARG A 201 -6.42 19.54 7.94
CA ARG A 201 -6.67 20.03 9.31
C ARG A 201 -6.30 19.04 10.40
N CYS A 202 -6.02 17.79 10.03
CA CYS A 202 -5.52 16.76 10.93
C CYS A 202 -4.00 16.58 10.79
N MET A 203 -3.27 17.61 10.36
CA MET A 203 -1.81 17.55 10.26
C MET A 203 -1.16 17.48 11.66
N PRO A 204 -0.41 16.41 11.96
CA PRO A 204 0.36 16.30 13.20
C PRO A 204 1.73 16.99 13.06
N PRO A 205 2.55 17.08 14.12
CA PRO A 205 3.93 17.55 14.01
C PRO A 205 4.75 16.73 13.00
N ALA A 206 5.13 17.36 11.88
CA ALA A 206 5.80 16.67 10.77
C ALA A 206 7.29 16.43 10.96
N SER A 207 7.88 16.84 12.10
CA SER A 207 9.34 16.84 12.29
C SER A 207 10.01 15.47 12.24
N ASN A 208 9.26 14.39 12.48
CA ASN A 208 9.79 13.02 12.50
C ASN A 208 9.18 12.12 11.42
N ILE A 209 8.33 12.67 10.55
CA ILE A 209 7.67 11.90 9.50
C ILE A 209 8.71 11.47 8.46
N THR A 210 8.85 10.16 8.30
CA THR A 210 9.70 9.54 7.28
C THR A 210 8.88 8.94 6.15
N THR A 211 7.63 8.59 6.44
CA THR A 211 6.69 7.97 5.50
C THR A 211 5.43 8.81 5.41
N LEU A 212 5.13 9.30 4.22
CA LEU A 212 3.93 10.06 3.93
C LEU A 212 3.20 9.45 2.74
N THR A 213 1.93 9.16 2.94
CA THR A 213 1.03 8.70 1.90
C THR A 213 -0.14 9.65 1.82
N ILE A 214 -0.37 10.20 0.64
CA ILE A 214 -1.54 11.01 0.34
C ILE A 214 -2.29 10.28 -0.77
N LEU A 215 -3.56 9.98 -0.51
CA LEU A 215 -4.44 9.29 -1.45
C LEU A 215 -5.60 10.21 -1.81
N ARG A 216 -6.09 10.09 -3.04
CA ARG A 216 -7.34 10.67 -3.50
C ARG A 216 -8.13 9.56 -4.17
N TYR A 217 -9.30 9.25 -3.63
CA TYR A 217 -10.13 8.15 -4.15
C TYR A 217 -11.18 8.60 -5.15
N ASP A 218 -11.58 9.87 -5.12
CA ASP A 218 -12.60 10.44 -5.99
C ASP A 218 -12.00 11.48 -6.95
N MET A 219 -12.39 11.39 -8.22
CA MET A 219 -12.08 12.37 -9.25
C MET A 219 -12.84 13.68 -9.05
N VAL A 220 -13.88 13.67 -8.22
CA VAL A 220 -14.67 14.84 -7.84
C VAL A 220 -14.13 15.40 -6.53
N GLY A 221 -13.59 16.61 -6.56
CA GLY A 221 -13.08 17.28 -5.36
C GLY A 221 -11.94 18.25 -5.65
N ASP A 222 -11.59 19.03 -4.64
CA ASP A 222 -10.48 19.96 -4.70
C ASP A 222 -9.14 19.19 -4.71
N VAL A 223 -8.26 19.56 -5.64
CA VAL A 223 -6.86 19.14 -5.65
C VAL A 223 -6.02 19.93 -4.66
N LEU A 224 -4.86 19.40 -4.26
CA LEU A 224 -3.86 20.20 -3.57
C LEU A 224 -3.39 21.34 -4.48
N HIS A 225 -3.32 22.53 -3.89
CA HIS A 225 -2.62 23.64 -4.51
C HIS A 225 -1.12 23.30 -4.63
N SER A 226 -0.49 23.72 -5.73
CA SER A 226 0.93 23.49 -6.00
C SER A 226 1.83 23.87 -4.81
N ASP A 227 1.57 25.00 -4.15
CA ASP A 227 2.35 25.44 -2.97
C ASP A 227 2.31 24.44 -1.80
N VAL A 228 1.16 23.78 -1.57
CA VAL A 228 1.01 22.75 -0.53
C VAL A 228 1.82 21.50 -0.93
N LEU A 229 1.74 21.10 -2.20
CA LEU A 229 2.54 20.00 -2.72
C LEU A 229 4.04 20.29 -2.59
N TYR A 230 4.51 21.50 -2.93
CA TYR A 230 5.91 21.89 -2.73
C TYR A 230 6.33 21.79 -1.27
N ALA A 231 5.50 22.25 -0.34
CA ALA A 231 5.81 22.18 1.08
C ALA A 231 5.86 20.73 1.59
N ILE A 232 5.01 19.84 1.06
CA ILE A 232 5.08 18.38 1.30
C ILE A 232 6.40 17.79 0.76
N LEU A 233 6.75 18.10 -0.48
CA LEU A 233 7.99 17.61 -1.12
C LEU A 233 9.25 18.16 -0.44
N ALA A 234 9.15 19.33 0.20
CA ALA A 234 10.24 19.96 0.95
C ALA A 234 10.42 19.42 2.38
N LEU A 235 9.62 18.45 2.82
CA LEU A 235 9.75 17.85 4.15
C LEU A 235 11.12 17.15 4.30
N PRO A 236 11.96 17.56 5.27
CA PRO A 236 13.38 17.22 5.28
C PRO A 236 13.69 15.75 5.58
N HIS A 237 12.75 15.04 6.23
CA HIS A 237 12.96 13.67 6.71
C HIS A 237 12.22 12.62 5.89
N ILE A 238 11.52 13.00 4.83
CA ILE A 238 10.79 12.06 3.99
C ILE A 238 11.75 11.11 3.29
N VAL A 239 11.55 9.82 3.55
CA VAL A 239 12.23 8.68 2.95
C VAL A 239 11.31 7.98 1.94
N ASN A 240 10.01 8.05 2.22
CA ASN A 240 8.97 7.21 1.65
C ASN A 240 7.78 8.12 1.31
N LEU A 241 7.52 8.34 0.02
CA LEU A 241 6.44 9.21 -0.43
C LEU A 241 5.53 8.47 -1.40
N ALA A 242 4.22 8.49 -1.11
CA ALA A 242 3.19 8.01 -2.02
C ALA A 242 2.17 9.12 -2.29
N LEU A 243 1.98 9.43 -3.57
CA LEU A 243 1.02 10.40 -4.09
C LEU A 243 0.14 9.68 -5.11
N VAL A 244 -1.12 9.39 -4.77
CA VAL A 244 -2.03 8.63 -5.63
C VAL A 244 -3.38 9.34 -5.76
N GLY A 245 -3.91 9.43 -6.97
CA GLY A 245 -5.31 9.83 -7.22
C GLY A 245 -5.53 11.21 -7.85
N GLY A 246 -4.55 11.78 -8.56
CA GLY A 246 -4.70 13.11 -9.16
C GLY A 246 -4.64 14.19 -8.09
N ILE A 247 -3.51 14.30 -7.41
CA ILE A 247 -3.37 15.08 -6.19
C ILE A 247 -3.25 16.57 -6.48
N CYS A 248 -2.72 16.94 -7.63
CA CYS A 248 -2.52 18.33 -8.02
C CYS A 248 -2.77 18.49 -9.52
N ASP A 249 -3.42 19.59 -9.92
CA ASP A 249 -3.64 19.90 -11.34
C ASP A 249 -2.55 20.82 -11.90
N ASP A 250 -1.82 21.52 -11.02
CA ASP A 250 -0.83 22.52 -11.42
C ASP A 250 0.50 21.87 -11.77
N PRO A 251 1.09 22.19 -12.94
CA PRO A 251 2.41 21.70 -13.29
C PRO A 251 3.46 22.23 -12.32
N ILE A 252 4.43 21.37 -12.00
CA ILE A 252 5.57 21.75 -11.18
C ILE A 252 6.61 22.42 -12.07
N GLU A 253 6.81 23.72 -11.88
CA GLU A 253 7.78 24.52 -12.65
C GLU A 253 9.16 24.59 -11.99
N HIS A 254 9.29 24.18 -10.73
CA HIS A 254 10.52 24.33 -9.97
C HIS A 254 11.10 22.99 -9.56
N ARG A 255 12.43 22.91 -9.68
CA ARG A 255 13.18 21.76 -9.20
C ARG A 255 12.99 21.62 -7.69
N VAL A 256 12.69 20.41 -7.25
CA VAL A 256 12.56 20.07 -5.83
C VAL A 256 13.61 19.06 -5.43
N ASP A 257 14.42 19.40 -4.43
CA ASP A 257 15.45 18.52 -3.91
C ASP A 257 14.89 17.67 -2.76
N MET A 258 14.96 16.35 -2.90
CA MET A 258 14.50 15.36 -1.93
C MET A 258 15.67 14.45 -1.51
N PRO A 259 16.60 14.96 -0.68
CA PRO A 259 17.91 14.32 -0.48
C PRO A 259 17.85 12.97 0.25
N ASN A 260 16.78 12.70 1.00
CA ASN A 260 16.63 11.49 1.82
C ASN A 260 15.64 10.47 1.23
N MET A 261 14.95 10.82 0.14
CA MET A 261 13.91 9.97 -0.44
C MET A 261 14.53 8.72 -1.05
N LYS A 262 14.03 7.55 -0.63
CA LYS A 262 14.41 6.22 -1.12
C LYS A 262 13.31 5.58 -1.93
N ASN A 263 12.05 5.84 -1.59
CA ASN A 263 10.93 5.22 -2.27
C ASN A 263 9.89 6.27 -2.65
N LEU A 264 9.54 6.28 -3.93
CA LEU A 264 8.55 7.18 -4.50
C LEU A 264 7.48 6.38 -5.22
N ARG A 265 6.23 6.69 -4.93
CA ARG A 265 5.07 6.15 -5.60
C ARG A 265 4.19 7.27 -6.10
N LEU A 266 3.89 7.25 -7.39
CA LEU A 266 3.03 8.20 -8.08
C LEU A 266 1.90 7.44 -8.76
N GLY A 267 0.69 7.96 -8.76
CA GLY A 267 -0.37 7.35 -9.57
C GLY A 267 -1.61 8.18 -9.78
N ASP A 268 -2.36 7.82 -10.83
CA ASP A 268 -3.64 8.44 -11.23
C ASP A 268 -3.55 9.97 -11.43
N ASP A 269 -2.36 10.51 -11.74
CA ASP A 269 -2.11 11.97 -11.73
C ASP A 269 -1.47 12.47 -13.03
N ILE A 270 -2.10 13.49 -13.62
CA ILE A 270 -1.69 14.20 -14.84
C ILE A 270 -0.33 14.90 -14.66
N ILE A 271 -0.01 15.36 -13.44
CA ILE A 271 1.24 16.09 -13.20
C ILE A 271 2.45 15.17 -13.02
N THR A 272 2.24 13.84 -12.89
CA THR A 272 3.31 12.84 -12.68
C THR A 272 4.51 13.05 -13.64
N PRO A 273 4.30 13.15 -14.96
CA PRO A 273 5.27 13.65 -15.93
C PRO A 273 6.14 14.82 -15.47
N THR A 274 5.52 15.95 -15.13
CA THR A 274 6.21 17.19 -14.77
C THR A 274 6.88 17.10 -13.41
N LEU A 275 6.26 16.42 -12.46
CA LEU A 275 6.83 16.15 -11.14
C LEU A 275 8.14 15.37 -11.28
N LEU A 276 8.13 14.24 -12.00
CA LEU A 276 9.33 13.41 -12.18
C LEU A 276 10.50 14.18 -12.79
N LEU A 277 10.24 15.05 -13.78
CA LEU A 277 11.27 15.86 -14.44
C LEU A 277 11.87 16.95 -13.54
N ASN A 278 11.12 17.39 -12.52
CA ASN A 278 11.55 18.44 -11.60
C ASN A 278 12.06 17.89 -10.25
N LEU A 279 11.96 16.59 -10.01
CA LEU A 279 12.47 15.98 -8.79
C LEU A 279 13.97 15.69 -8.88
N TYR A 280 14.71 16.00 -7.82
CA TYR A 280 16.07 15.54 -7.61
C TYR A 280 16.16 14.72 -6.34
N ALA A 281 16.32 13.41 -6.49
CA ALA A 281 16.29 12.45 -5.39
C ALA A 281 17.48 11.48 -5.52
N PRO A 282 18.68 11.89 -5.09
CA PRO A 282 19.91 11.12 -5.34
C PRO A 282 19.93 9.74 -4.65
N LEU A 283 19.13 9.54 -3.62
CA LEU A 283 19.02 8.29 -2.87
C LEU A 283 17.78 7.46 -3.26
N LEU A 284 17.04 7.87 -4.29
CA LEU A 284 15.84 7.14 -4.72
C LEU A 284 16.25 5.77 -5.24
N GLU A 285 15.78 4.70 -4.59
CA GLU A 285 16.09 3.29 -4.87
C GLU A 285 14.93 2.62 -5.64
N VAL A 286 13.68 2.98 -5.31
CA VAL A 286 12.46 2.39 -5.86
C VAL A 286 11.50 3.48 -6.34
N LEU A 287 11.07 3.36 -7.60
CA LEU A 287 10.03 4.21 -8.21
C LEU A 287 8.85 3.34 -8.66
N THR A 288 7.65 3.69 -8.23
CA THR A 288 6.41 3.09 -8.73
C THR A 288 5.55 4.15 -9.39
N ILE A 289 5.11 3.90 -10.62
CA ILE A 289 4.19 4.73 -11.39
C ILE A 289 2.96 3.88 -11.69
N SER A 290 1.77 4.39 -11.37
CA SER A 290 0.52 3.63 -11.45
C SER A 290 -0.58 4.39 -12.16
N LYS A 291 -1.21 3.83 -13.20
CA LYS A 291 -2.37 4.42 -13.89
C LYS A 291 -2.10 5.84 -14.39
N VAL A 292 -0.91 6.05 -14.92
CA VAL A 292 -0.48 7.35 -15.47
C VAL A 292 -0.33 7.20 -16.97
N ASP A 293 -0.83 8.18 -17.70
CA ASP A 293 -0.47 8.36 -19.09
C ASP A 293 0.82 9.16 -19.16
N LEU A 294 1.93 8.52 -19.54
CA LEU A 294 3.23 9.17 -19.68
C LEU A 294 3.38 9.84 -21.05
N ASP A 295 2.27 10.29 -21.65
CA ASP A 295 2.28 11.01 -22.92
C ASP A 295 2.67 12.48 -22.74
N PHE A 296 3.86 12.84 -23.22
CA PHE A 296 4.37 14.20 -23.24
C PHE A 296 4.03 14.82 -24.59
N THR A 297 2.81 15.31 -24.74
CA THR A 297 2.50 16.20 -25.86
C THR A 297 3.39 17.45 -25.80
N ASP A 298 3.62 18.10 -26.95
CA ASP A 298 4.54 19.25 -27.20
C ASP A 298 4.47 20.42 -26.21
N ASN A 299 3.51 20.43 -25.28
CA ASN A 299 3.32 21.46 -24.28
C ASN A 299 4.36 21.40 -23.13
N TYR A 300 4.98 20.25 -22.89
CA TYR A 300 6.01 20.13 -21.86
C TYR A 300 7.40 20.33 -22.44
N ARG A 301 7.90 21.56 -22.36
CA ARG A 301 9.33 21.79 -22.60
C ARG A 301 10.10 21.06 -21.51
N LEU A 302 10.84 20.02 -21.91
CA LEU A 302 11.84 19.42 -21.04
C LEU A 302 12.70 20.56 -20.49
N PRO A 303 12.91 20.65 -19.16
CA PRO A 303 13.89 21.56 -18.62
C PRO A 303 15.22 21.30 -19.34
N ASP A 304 16.06 22.33 -19.50
CA ASP A 304 17.45 22.13 -19.93
C ASP A 304 18.19 21.38 -18.80
N ILE A 305 17.91 20.08 -18.68
CA ILE A 305 18.56 19.18 -17.74
C ILE A 305 19.97 19.07 -18.27
N GLU A 306 20.94 19.67 -17.56
CA GLU A 306 22.33 19.39 -17.78
C GLU A 306 22.51 17.87 -17.71
N ILE A 307 22.69 17.24 -18.88
CA ILE A 307 22.79 15.78 -19.08
C ILE A 307 23.77 15.11 -18.08
N SER A 308 24.66 15.89 -17.48
CA SER A 308 25.63 15.46 -16.48
C SER A 308 25.08 15.07 -15.10
N LYS A 309 23.83 15.40 -14.76
CA LYS A 309 23.25 15.08 -13.43
C LYS A 309 21.95 14.31 -13.57
N GLU A 310 22.05 12.99 -13.64
CA GLU A 310 20.90 12.09 -13.48
C GLU A 310 20.18 12.43 -12.16
N PRO A 311 18.85 12.62 -12.16
CA PRO A 311 18.13 12.98 -10.95
C PRO A 311 18.04 11.83 -9.96
N PHE A 312 18.01 10.58 -10.44
CA PHE A 312 17.87 9.36 -9.63
C PHE A 312 19.00 8.34 -9.87
N PRO A 313 20.27 8.69 -9.56
CA PRO A 313 21.42 7.82 -9.79
C PRO A 313 21.39 6.51 -8.99
N ALA A 314 20.64 6.44 -7.88
CA ALA A 314 20.49 5.22 -7.08
C ALA A 314 19.32 4.33 -7.52
N LEU A 315 18.50 4.78 -8.48
CA LEU A 315 17.25 4.12 -8.83
C LEU A 315 17.54 2.82 -9.57
N HIS A 316 17.20 1.70 -8.92
CA HIS A 316 17.45 0.37 -9.45
C HIS A 316 16.18 -0.45 -9.64
N THR A 317 15.06 -0.06 -9.01
CA THR A 317 13.77 -0.73 -9.18
C THR A 317 12.72 0.22 -9.72
N LEU A 318 12.14 -0.13 -10.87
CA LEU A 318 11.04 0.59 -11.50
C LEU A 318 9.82 -0.31 -11.61
N SER A 319 8.68 0.14 -11.09
CA SER A 319 7.40 -0.54 -11.19
C SER A 319 6.42 0.31 -11.99
N LEU A 320 5.94 -0.22 -13.12
CA LEU A 320 4.96 0.39 -13.99
C LEU A 320 3.65 -0.41 -13.86
N VAL A 321 2.61 0.21 -13.30
CA VAL A 321 1.30 -0.40 -13.11
C VAL A 321 0.30 0.35 -13.96
N ASP A 322 -0.34 -0.28 -14.94
CA ASP A 322 -1.34 0.34 -15.82
C ASP A 322 -0.87 1.65 -16.46
N VAL A 323 0.40 1.71 -16.85
CA VAL A 323 0.99 2.91 -17.45
C VAL A 323 0.83 2.86 -18.97
N SER A 324 0.22 3.89 -19.55
CA SER A 324 0.07 4.04 -21.01
C SER A 324 1.09 5.01 -21.60
N PHE A 325 1.37 4.84 -22.88
CA PHE A 325 2.19 5.72 -23.72
C PHE A 325 1.42 5.90 -25.02
N ARG A 326 0.85 7.08 -25.28
CA ARG A 326 -0.01 7.29 -26.47
C ARG A 326 0.73 7.82 -27.69
N THR A 327 1.99 8.24 -27.54
CA THR A 327 2.73 8.89 -28.62
C THR A 327 3.58 7.91 -29.41
N SER A 328 3.14 7.65 -30.64
CA SER A 328 3.97 7.12 -31.73
C SER A 328 5.14 8.03 -32.13
N SER A 329 5.27 9.23 -31.55
CA SER A 329 6.43 10.08 -31.76
C SER A 329 7.61 9.59 -30.91
N TRP A 330 8.58 9.00 -31.59
CA TRP A 330 9.92 8.61 -31.10
C TRP A 330 10.64 9.63 -30.20
N GLU A 331 10.20 10.89 -30.15
CA GLU A 331 10.75 11.98 -29.34
C GLU A 331 10.34 11.92 -27.84
N SER A 332 9.26 11.19 -27.48
CA SER A 332 8.78 11.04 -26.08
C SER A 332 9.47 9.91 -25.30
N ARG A 333 10.24 9.05 -25.98
CA ARG A 333 10.97 7.91 -25.41
C ARG A 333 12.14 8.21 -24.43
N PRO A 334 12.63 9.44 -24.14
CA PRO A 334 13.82 9.58 -23.31
C PRO A 334 13.57 9.87 -21.83
N ILE A 335 12.34 9.99 -21.31
CA ILE A 335 12.17 10.54 -19.95
C ILE A 335 12.60 9.57 -18.86
N LEU A 336 12.08 8.34 -18.84
CA LEU A 336 12.55 7.34 -17.86
C LEU A 336 14.06 7.11 -17.97
N ARG A 337 14.62 7.23 -19.18
CA ARG A 337 16.07 7.15 -19.44
C ARG A 337 16.84 8.39 -18.93
N GLN A 338 16.24 9.57 -19.00
CA GLN A 338 16.79 10.81 -18.44
C GLN A 338 16.78 10.78 -16.91
N LEU A 339 15.79 10.10 -16.33
CA LEU A 339 15.68 9.97 -14.88
C LEU A 339 16.80 9.10 -14.30
N THR A 340 17.10 7.97 -14.95
CA THR A 340 18.20 7.08 -14.54
C THR A 340 18.61 6.10 -15.64
N ARG A 341 19.86 5.64 -15.57
CA ARG A 341 20.38 4.49 -16.35
C ARG A 341 20.60 3.23 -15.49
N CYS A 342 20.28 3.30 -14.20
CA CYS A 342 20.67 2.28 -13.22
C CYS A 342 19.59 1.23 -12.94
N ILE A 343 18.49 1.19 -13.72
CA ILE A 343 17.42 0.19 -13.53
C ILE A 343 17.98 -1.22 -13.70
N LYS A 344 17.73 -2.04 -12.68
CA LYS A 344 18.06 -3.47 -12.61
C LYS A 344 16.80 -4.33 -12.52
N HIS A 345 15.77 -3.84 -11.84
CA HIS A 345 14.53 -4.55 -11.61
C HIS A 345 13.39 -3.77 -12.22
N LEU A 346 12.76 -4.34 -13.24
CA LEU A 346 11.59 -3.77 -13.89
C LEU A 346 10.37 -4.63 -13.52
N VAL A 347 9.32 -4.00 -13.01
CA VAL A 347 8.02 -4.64 -12.77
C VAL A 347 7.02 -3.99 -13.69
N ILE A 348 6.33 -4.80 -14.49
CA ILE A 348 5.31 -4.35 -15.44
C ILE A 348 4.03 -5.04 -15.04
N SER A 349 3.01 -4.24 -14.80
CA SER A 349 1.75 -4.69 -14.26
C SER A 349 0.62 -4.10 -15.10
N LEU A 350 -0.09 -4.91 -15.87
CA LEU A 350 -1.03 -4.45 -16.90
C LEU A 350 -2.43 -5.06 -16.73
N SER A 351 -3.44 -4.20 -16.68
CA SER A 351 -4.87 -4.53 -16.71
C SER A 351 -5.37 -4.84 -18.12
N LEU A 352 -6.64 -5.28 -18.20
CA LEU A 352 -7.26 -5.88 -19.39
C LEU A 352 -7.42 -4.95 -20.60
N GLU A 353 -7.28 -3.65 -20.42
CA GLU A 353 -7.55 -2.63 -21.45
C GLU A 353 -6.30 -2.23 -22.26
N PHE A 354 -5.17 -2.89 -22.02
CA PHE A 354 -3.89 -2.54 -22.57
C PHE A 354 -3.68 -2.99 -24.03
N ASP A 355 -3.07 -2.13 -24.85
CA ASP A 355 -2.63 -2.44 -26.21
C ASP A 355 -1.16 -2.96 -26.21
N GLU A 356 -0.99 -4.25 -26.47
CA GLU A 356 0.30 -4.93 -26.42
C GLU A 356 1.26 -4.51 -27.54
N GLU A 357 0.75 -4.11 -28.71
CA GLU A 357 1.57 -3.81 -29.88
C GLU A 357 2.37 -2.50 -29.70
N GLU A 358 1.73 -1.48 -29.13
CA GLU A 358 2.35 -0.17 -28.89
C GLU A 358 3.54 -0.28 -27.93
N TRP A 359 3.42 -1.14 -26.91
CA TRP A 359 4.43 -1.26 -25.87
C TRP A 359 5.75 -1.91 -26.32
N ILE A 360 5.65 -2.91 -27.20
CA ILE A 360 6.79 -3.63 -27.76
C ILE A 360 7.71 -2.68 -28.54
N GLU A 361 7.14 -1.82 -29.38
CA GLU A 361 7.90 -0.90 -30.22
C GLU A 361 8.63 0.16 -29.39
N ASP A 362 8.05 0.56 -28.26
CA ASP A 362 8.57 1.60 -27.39
C ASP A 362 9.71 1.11 -26.49
N TYR A 363 9.55 -0.06 -25.87
CA TYR A 363 10.49 -0.55 -24.87
C TYR A 363 11.67 -1.35 -25.43
N GLY A 364 11.59 -1.74 -26.69
CA GLY A 364 12.61 -2.50 -27.41
C GLY A 364 14.02 -1.91 -27.44
N SER A 365 14.15 -0.62 -27.15
CA SER A 365 15.35 0.16 -27.41
C SER A 365 16.05 0.69 -26.16
N TYR A 366 15.53 0.43 -24.96
CA TYR A 366 16.16 0.93 -23.73
C TYR A 366 17.40 0.09 -23.38
N GLU A 367 18.57 0.75 -23.36
CA GLU A 367 19.85 0.19 -22.92
C GLU A 367 19.91 0.07 -21.37
N TRP A 368 18.89 -0.49 -20.73
CA TRP A 368 18.94 -0.80 -19.30
C TRP A 368 19.68 -2.12 -19.07
N ASN A 369 20.57 -2.16 -18.08
CA ASN A 369 21.26 -3.38 -17.66
C ASN A 369 20.37 -4.18 -16.70
N LEU A 370 19.21 -4.62 -17.18
CA LEU A 370 18.21 -5.30 -16.38
C LEU A 370 18.71 -6.67 -15.88
N GLU A 371 18.49 -6.92 -14.60
CA GLU A 371 18.73 -8.20 -13.92
C GLU A 371 17.44 -9.03 -13.81
N THR A 372 16.29 -8.39 -13.65
CA THR A 372 14.99 -9.09 -13.55
C THR A 372 13.86 -8.27 -14.17
N VAL A 373 12.91 -8.93 -14.84
CA VAL A 373 11.67 -8.31 -15.33
C VAL A 373 10.45 -9.11 -14.88
N SER A 374 9.69 -8.56 -13.94
CA SER A 374 8.48 -9.20 -13.42
C SER A 374 7.27 -8.72 -14.19
N PHE A 375 6.45 -9.64 -14.69
CA PHE A 375 5.24 -9.33 -15.44
C PHE A 375 4.01 -9.77 -14.63
N ASN A 376 3.22 -8.81 -14.19
CA ASN A 376 1.88 -9.12 -13.74
C ASN A 376 0.90 -8.72 -14.84
N ILE A 377 0.31 -9.67 -15.55
CA ILE A 377 -0.61 -9.35 -16.65
C ILE A 377 -1.84 -10.21 -16.49
N GLU A 378 -2.99 -9.60 -16.24
CA GLU A 378 -4.22 -10.35 -15.91
C GLU A 378 -4.71 -11.21 -17.08
N LYS A 379 -4.55 -10.74 -18.34
CA LYS A 379 -4.82 -11.52 -19.56
C LYS A 379 -3.96 -11.00 -20.73
N PRO A 380 -2.70 -11.43 -20.89
CA PRO A 380 -2.05 -11.22 -22.16
C PRO A 380 -2.81 -12.02 -23.21
N ARG A 381 -3.19 -11.37 -24.31
CA ARG A 381 -3.92 -12.01 -25.40
C ARG A 381 -3.00 -12.93 -26.19
N TYR A 382 -1.67 -12.72 -26.14
CA TYR A 382 -0.73 -13.47 -26.95
C TYR A 382 0.58 -13.81 -26.21
N PRO A 383 0.99 -15.10 -26.17
CA PRO A 383 2.33 -15.50 -25.73
C PRO A 383 3.49 -14.85 -26.51
N TYR A 384 3.21 -14.35 -27.72
CA TYR A 384 4.16 -13.58 -28.54
C TYR A 384 4.68 -12.32 -27.84
N PHE A 385 3.89 -11.71 -26.95
CA PHE A 385 4.33 -10.57 -26.15
C PHE A 385 5.59 -10.90 -25.35
N TYR A 386 5.62 -12.07 -24.70
CA TYR A 386 6.77 -12.50 -23.89
C TYR A 386 7.99 -12.83 -24.73
N HIS A 387 7.80 -13.48 -25.88
CA HIS A 387 8.89 -13.71 -26.82
C HIS A 387 9.47 -12.38 -27.31
N THR A 388 8.64 -11.40 -27.65
CA THR A 388 9.17 -10.12 -28.13
C THR A 388 9.89 -9.36 -27.02
N MET A 389 9.31 -9.31 -25.83
CA MET A 389 9.97 -8.74 -24.66
C MET A 389 11.29 -9.44 -24.35
N SER A 390 11.41 -10.74 -24.56
CA SER A 390 12.66 -11.45 -24.33
C SER A 390 13.77 -11.09 -25.31
N GLU A 391 13.45 -10.91 -26.59
CA GLU A 391 14.42 -10.48 -27.61
C GLU A 391 14.98 -9.10 -27.27
N ILE A 392 14.14 -8.25 -26.67
CA ILE A 392 14.48 -6.90 -26.20
C ILE A 392 15.37 -6.96 -24.95
N LEU A 393 15.00 -7.80 -23.99
CA LEU A 393 15.56 -7.78 -22.64
C LEU A 393 16.82 -8.68 -22.47
N GLY A 394 17.06 -9.59 -23.41
CA GLY A 394 18.25 -10.46 -23.46
C GLY A 394 18.18 -11.71 -22.57
N GLU A 395 19.27 -12.48 -22.53
CA GLU A 395 19.32 -13.87 -21.98
C GLU A 395 19.17 -14.00 -20.45
N LYS A 396 18.99 -12.92 -19.68
CA LYS A 396 19.01 -12.93 -18.20
C LYS A 396 17.69 -12.50 -17.56
N VAL A 397 16.56 -12.77 -18.20
CA VAL A 397 15.25 -12.36 -17.68
C VAL A 397 14.64 -13.46 -16.81
N VAL A 398 14.30 -13.10 -15.56
CA VAL A 398 13.43 -13.89 -14.69
C VAL A 398 12.00 -13.38 -14.87
N VAL A 399 11.14 -14.18 -15.50
CA VAL A 399 9.72 -13.86 -15.72
C VAL A 399 8.92 -14.33 -14.51
N ARG A 400 8.40 -13.41 -13.71
CA ARG A 400 7.53 -13.77 -12.59
C ARG A 400 6.07 -13.71 -13.01
N LEU A 401 5.32 -14.80 -12.86
CA LEU A 401 3.90 -14.89 -13.20
C LEU A 401 3.08 -15.34 -12.01
N HIS A 402 1.88 -14.78 -11.84
CA HIS A 402 0.96 -15.27 -10.82
C HIS A 402 0.53 -16.72 -11.12
N LYS A 403 0.49 -17.56 -10.08
CA LYS A 403 0.18 -18.99 -10.19
C LYS A 403 -1.13 -19.26 -10.93
N ASN A 404 -2.15 -18.44 -10.68
CA ASN A 404 -3.45 -18.57 -11.36
C ASN A 404 -3.37 -18.23 -12.84
N ILE A 405 -2.60 -17.21 -13.22
CA ILE A 405 -2.39 -16.83 -14.62
C ILE A 405 -1.63 -17.94 -15.34
N LEU A 406 -0.54 -18.43 -14.74
CA LEU A 406 0.22 -19.54 -15.29
C LEU A 406 -0.63 -20.81 -15.44
N GLY A 407 -1.48 -21.11 -14.45
CA GLY A 407 -2.42 -22.22 -14.50
C GLY A 407 -3.46 -22.07 -15.63
N LEU A 408 -3.95 -20.86 -15.88
CA LEU A 408 -4.83 -20.58 -17.01
C LEU A 408 -4.11 -20.78 -18.35
N TRP A 409 -2.89 -20.27 -18.51
CA TRP A 409 -2.15 -20.47 -19.75
C TRP A 409 -1.75 -21.91 -19.99
N GLN A 410 -1.42 -22.67 -18.94
CA GLN A 410 -1.15 -24.11 -19.07
C GLN A 410 -2.38 -24.87 -19.57
N LEU A 411 -3.59 -24.37 -19.29
CA LEU A 411 -4.84 -24.94 -19.80
C LEU A 411 -5.15 -24.48 -21.22
N GLU A 412 -4.91 -23.21 -21.55
CA GLU A 412 -5.24 -22.61 -22.85
C GLU A 412 -4.21 -22.93 -23.93
N ASP A 413 -2.91 -22.85 -23.60
CA ASP A 413 -1.79 -23.04 -24.52
C ASP A 413 -0.53 -23.60 -23.81
N PRO A 414 -0.51 -24.90 -23.47
CA PRO A 414 0.61 -25.52 -22.76
C PRO A 414 1.92 -25.49 -23.54
N ALA A 415 1.88 -25.47 -24.88
CA ALA A 415 3.08 -25.48 -25.71
C ALA A 415 3.84 -24.15 -25.60
N ASN A 416 3.13 -23.03 -25.54
CA ASN A 416 3.74 -21.74 -25.34
C ASN A 416 4.28 -21.55 -23.91
N VAL A 417 3.61 -22.08 -22.90
CA VAL A 417 4.16 -22.09 -21.52
C VAL A 417 5.43 -22.93 -21.45
N GLU A 418 5.47 -24.11 -22.08
CA GLU A 418 6.68 -24.93 -22.14
C GLU A 418 7.81 -24.23 -22.89
N SER A 419 7.50 -23.52 -23.98
CA SER A 419 8.45 -22.67 -24.70
C SER A 419 9.03 -21.58 -23.79
N LEU A 420 8.17 -20.88 -23.05
CA LEU A 420 8.55 -19.85 -22.07
C LEU A 420 9.43 -20.43 -20.94
N GLU A 421 9.04 -21.55 -20.34
CA GLU A 421 9.82 -22.21 -19.27
C GLU A 421 11.16 -22.79 -19.78
N LYS A 422 11.25 -23.10 -21.08
CA LYS A 422 12.50 -23.57 -21.71
C LYS A 422 13.47 -22.43 -22.01
N GLU A 423 12.95 -21.29 -22.42
CA GLU A 423 13.75 -20.12 -22.80
C GLU A 423 14.08 -19.23 -21.59
N TYR A 424 13.24 -19.20 -20.56
CA TYR A 424 13.34 -18.27 -19.42
C TYR A 424 13.25 -18.96 -18.06
N THR A 425 13.78 -18.27 -17.04
CA THR A 425 13.47 -18.64 -15.66
C THR A 425 12.10 -18.09 -15.30
N VAL A 426 11.09 -18.96 -15.29
CA VAL A 426 9.73 -18.60 -14.88
C VAL A 426 9.57 -18.84 -13.37
N GLU A 427 9.34 -17.78 -12.61
CA GLU A 427 9.02 -17.86 -11.19
C GLU A 427 7.51 -17.72 -10.97
N ARG A 428 6.95 -18.59 -10.12
CA ARG A 428 5.53 -18.58 -9.78
C ARG A 428 5.30 -17.68 -8.57
N MET A 429 4.47 -16.66 -8.71
CA MET A 429 4.03 -15.79 -7.63
C MET A 429 2.77 -16.36 -6.98
N GLU A 430 2.77 -16.47 -5.66
CA GLU A 430 1.60 -16.91 -4.89
C GLU A 430 0.49 -15.86 -4.88
N GLU A 431 -0.73 -16.27 -4.52
CA GLU A 431 -1.93 -15.41 -4.46
C GLU A 431 -1.79 -14.21 -3.53
N SER A 432 -0.93 -14.33 -2.52
CA SER A 432 -0.64 -13.27 -1.56
C SER A 432 0.43 -12.29 -2.04
N ASN A 433 0.85 -12.34 -3.31
CA ASN A 433 1.88 -11.44 -3.81
C ASN A 433 1.30 -10.01 -3.93
N PRO A 434 1.95 -9.00 -3.33
CA PRO A 434 1.46 -7.61 -3.32
C PRO A 434 1.38 -6.97 -4.70
N LEU A 435 2.00 -7.56 -5.73
CA LEU A 435 1.97 -7.02 -7.10
C LEU A 435 0.64 -7.23 -7.83
N ARG A 436 -0.36 -7.90 -7.25
CA ARG A 436 -1.64 -8.22 -7.91
C ARG A 436 -2.45 -6.96 -8.27
N ILE A 437 -2.67 -6.73 -9.57
CA ILE A 437 -3.31 -5.55 -10.21
C ILE A 437 -4.68 -5.17 -9.62
N GLY A 438 -5.50 -6.15 -9.25
CA GLY A 438 -6.84 -5.89 -8.72
C GLY A 438 -6.89 -5.04 -7.44
N ASP A 439 -5.79 -5.00 -6.70
CA ASP A 439 -5.71 -4.40 -5.38
C ASP A 439 -4.55 -3.38 -5.30
N TRP A 440 -4.27 -2.55 -6.32
CA TRP A 440 -3.18 -1.55 -6.26
C TRP A 440 -3.65 -0.06 -6.29
N PRO A 441 -3.24 0.78 -5.31
CA PRO A 441 -2.73 0.37 -3.99
C PRO A 441 -3.70 -0.60 -3.36
N ALA A 442 -3.20 -1.48 -2.49
CA ALA A 442 -3.97 -2.24 -1.51
C ALA A 442 -5.45 -1.86 -1.51
N LYS A 443 -6.35 -2.39 -2.36
CA LYS A 443 -7.74 -1.94 -2.28
C LYS A 443 -8.15 -2.29 -0.86
N SER A 444 -8.44 -1.26 -0.08
CA SER A 444 -8.67 -1.36 1.36
C SER A 444 -9.97 -2.09 1.70
N SER A 445 -10.62 -2.73 0.71
CA SER A 445 -11.75 -3.64 0.91
C SER A 445 -11.33 -5.03 1.37
N THR A 446 -10.07 -5.46 1.20
CA THR A 446 -9.60 -6.77 1.74
C THR A 446 -8.22 -6.74 2.40
N PHE A 447 -7.38 -5.76 2.09
CA PHE A 447 -6.12 -5.54 2.79
C PHE A 447 -6.06 -4.07 3.20
N GLY A 448 -6.46 -3.78 4.44
CA GLY A 448 -6.13 -2.50 5.05
C GLY A 448 -4.60 -2.27 5.01
N PRO A 449 -4.12 -1.01 5.08
CA PRO A 449 -2.71 -0.58 5.14
C PRO A 449 -1.80 -1.33 6.12
N PHE A 450 -2.31 -2.23 6.96
CA PHE A 450 -1.51 -3.11 7.81
C PHE A 450 -0.86 -4.31 7.09
N GLY A 451 -1.37 -4.73 5.92
CA GLY A 451 -0.78 -5.84 5.16
C GLY A 451 0.67 -5.59 4.73
N GLU A 452 1.06 -4.31 4.65
CA GLU A 452 2.35 -3.84 4.14
C GLU A 452 3.24 -3.22 5.23
N ILE A 453 3.01 -3.50 6.52
CA ILE A 453 3.79 -2.85 7.61
C ILE A 453 5.25 -3.33 7.72
N ASN A 454 5.63 -4.37 6.99
CA ASN A 454 7.07 -4.62 6.73
C ASN A 454 7.69 -3.63 5.71
N GLY A 455 6.90 -2.65 5.27
CA GLY A 455 7.29 -1.42 4.60
C GLY A 455 6.27 -1.10 3.50
N PRO A 456 5.63 0.09 3.48
CA PRO A 456 4.71 0.52 2.40
C PRO A 456 5.38 0.66 1.01
N PHE A 457 6.66 0.29 0.93
CA PHE A 457 7.52 0.29 -0.25
C PHE A 457 8.35 -0.99 -0.38
N TYR A 458 8.22 -1.92 0.57
CA TYR A 458 8.93 -3.20 0.53
C TYR A 458 8.11 -4.20 -0.27
N LEU A 459 8.41 -4.27 -1.55
CA LEU A 459 8.18 -5.48 -2.34
C LEU A 459 9.06 -6.58 -1.74
N ASP A 460 8.45 -7.62 -1.20
CA ASP A 460 9.14 -8.81 -0.67
C ASP A 460 9.77 -9.60 -1.83
N ILE A 461 10.88 -9.07 -2.39
CA ILE A 461 11.61 -9.66 -3.53
C ILE A 461 12.62 -10.73 -3.04
N LEU A 462 12.78 -10.97 -1.73
CA LEU A 462 13.79 -11.89 -1.22
C LEU A 462 13.29 -12.76 -0.05
N SER A 463 12.40 -13.72 -0.33
CA SER A 463 12.27 -14.92 0.52
C SER A 463 11.84 -16.18 -0.25
N SER A 464 12.68 -16.65 -1.17
CA SER A 464 12.58 -18.01 -1.71
C SER A 464 13.95 -18.70 -1.81
N ARG A 465 14.59 -18.94 -0.66
CA ARG A 465 15.67 -19.94 -0.56
C ARG A 465 15.55 -20.78 0.69
N GLN A 466 14.80 -21.88 0.56
CA GLN A 466 14.86 -23.19 1.23
C GLN A 466 13.47 -23.81 1.03
N THR A 467 13.29 -24.95 0.35
CA THR A 467 13.88 -26.27 0.63
C THR A 467 14.14 -27.05 -0.65
N GLY A 468 15.29 -27.70 -0.74
CA GLY A 468 15.53 -28.74 -1.72
C GLY A 468 14.82 -30.02 -1.28
N GLU A 469 13.83 -30.47 -2.04
CA GLU A 469 13.40 -31.87 -2.02
C GLU A 469 13.89 -32.55 -3.31
N VAL A 470 14.75 -33.54 -3.11
CA VAL A 470 15.22 -34.47 -4.13
C VAL A 470 14.06 -35.41 -4.48
N SER A 471 13.56 -35.32 -5.70
CA SER A 471 12.60 -36.29 -6.23
C SER A 471 13.31 -37.62 -6.53
N HIS A 472 13.04 -38.63 -5.71
CA HIS A 472 13.36 -40.01 -6.05
C HIS A 472 12.31 -40.55 -7.03
N SER A 473 12.75 -40.82 -8.25
CA SER A 473 12.06 -41.65 -9.25
C SER A 473 11.77 -43.04 -8.66
N ILE A 474 10.49 -43.40 -8.58
CA ILE A 474 10.05 -44.79 -8.47
C ILE A 474 9.75 -45.27 -9.89
N LYS A 475 10.58 -46.18 -10.40
CA LYS A 475 10.25 -47.02 -11.54
C LYS A 475 9.28 -48.10 -11.06
N SER A 476 8.10 -48.17 -11.66
CA SER A 476 7.25 -49.36 -11.61
C SER A 476 7.59 -50.23 -12.82
N ASP A 477 8.23 -51.37 -12.56
CA ASP A 477 8.29 -52.50 -13.49
C ASP A 477 6.92 -53.19 -13.47
N GLU A 478 6.28 -53.30 -14.63
CA GLU A 478 5.16 -54.21 -14.90
C GLU A 478 5.73 -55.48 -15.57
N GLU A 479 5.63 -56.63 -14.90
CA GLU A 479 5.65 -57.96 -15.52
C GLU A 479 4.92 -58.99 -14.62
N ALA A 480 4.08 -59.82 -15.27
CA ALA A 480 3.26 -60.97 -14.80
C ALA A 480 1.98 -60.64 -13.99
N ASP A 481 0.78 -61.13 -14.33
CA ASP A 481 0.31 -62.33 -15.05
C ASP A 481 -0.77 -62.03 -16.11
#